data_AF-A0A7G6X4V6-F1
#
_entry.id   AF-A0A7G6X4V6-F1
#
_cell.length_a   1.000
_cell.length_b   1.000
_cell.length_c   1.000
_cell.angle_alpha   90.00
_cell.angle_beta   90.00
_cell.angle_gamma   90.00
#
_symmetry.space_group_name_H-M   'P 1'
#
loop_
_entity.id
_entity.type
_entity.pdbx_description
1 polymer ?
#
loop_
_entity_poly.entity_id
_entity_poly.type
_entity_poly.pdbx_seq_one_letter_code
_entity_poly.pdbx_strand_id
1 'polypeptide(L)' 'MTAIYNGMPGDAMSELTWRKSQRSGPNGNCVEVAKLADGGVAVRNSRFTSGPALVFTKAEIEAFLGGVHDGEFEDLV' A
#
# COMPACT_ATOMS: atom_id res chain seq x y z
N MET A 1 -3.80 20.30 6.76
CA MET A 1 -3.56 18.95 6.21
C MET A 1 -4.71 18.64 5.27
N THR A 2 -4.40 18.34 4.01
CA THR A 2 -5.42 17.86 3.06
C THR A 2 -5.88 16.48 3.52
N ALA A 3 -7.19 16.21 3.46
CA ALA A 3 -7.71 14.89 3.78
C ALA A 3 -7.09 13.85 2.83
N ILE A 4 -6.60 12.74 3.39
CA ILE A 4 -6.14 11.60 2.59
C ILE A 4 -7.37 10.91 2.01
N TYR A 5 -7.33 10.64 0.71
CA TYR A 5 -8.41 9.93 0.00
C TYR A 5 -7.84 8.87 -0.94
N ASN A 6 -8.63 7.83 -1.20
CA ASN A 6 -8.22 6.74 -2.07
C ASN A 6 -8.03 7.22 -3.52
N GLY A 7 -6.89 6.91 -4.13
CA GLY A 7 -6.53 7.31 -5.50
C GLY A 7 -5.80 8.65 -5.61
N MET A 8 -5.50 9.33 -4.50
CA MET A 8 -4.70 10.56 -4.53
C MET A 8 -3.25 10.30 -5.00
N PRO A 9 -2.55 11.30 -5.59
CA PRO A 9 -1.15 11.15 -5.97
C PRO A 9 -0.27 10.74 -4.78
N GLY A 10 0.53 9.69 -4.96
CA GLY A 10 1.35 9.12 -3.90
C GLY A 10 2.46 10.03 -3.39
N ASP A 11 2.92 11.00 -4.20
CA ASP A 11 3.93 11.99 -3.86
C ASP A 11 3.35 13.23 -3.16
N ALA A 12 2.03 13.46 -3.24
CA ALA A 12 1.33 14.45 -2.43
C ALA A 12 1.26 14.06 -0.94
N MET A 13 1.60 12.81 -0.60
CA MET A 13 1.70 12.29 0.77
C MET A 13 3.16 12.25 1.25
N SER A 14 3.84 13.41 1.20
CA SER A 14 5.27 13.54 1.51
C SER A 14 5.65 13.19 2.96
N GLU A 15 4.71 13.35 3.90
CA GLU A 15 4.91 13.08 5.33
C GLU A 15 4.89 11.59 5.67
N LEU A 16 4.46 10.72 4.74
CA LEU A 16 4.36 9.29 5.00
C LEU A 16 5.70 8.58 4.85
N THR A 17 6.01 7.69 5.78
CA THR A 17 7.16 6.80 5.67
C THR A 17 6.80 5.58 4.82
N TRP A 18 7.22 5.61 3.55
CA TRP A 18 7.02 4.51 2.61
C TRP A 18 8.03 3.39 2.82
N ARG A 19 7.55 2.16 2.90
CA ARG A 19 8.35 0.94 3.05
C ARG A 19 8.15 0.03 1.84
N LYS A 20 9.24 -0.28 1.15
CA LYS A 20 9.26 -1.22 0.03
C LYS A 20 9.16 -2.67 0.52
N SER A 21 8.43 -3.52 -0.21
CA SER A 21 8.39 -4.96 0.07
C SER A 21 9.78 -5.58 -0.10
N GLN A 22 10.19 -6.43 0.85
CA GLN A 22 11.45 -7.18 0.79
C GLN A 22 11.49 -8.21 -0.36
N ARG A 23 10.33 -8.59 -0.89
CA ARG A 23 10.22 -9.47 -2.07
C ARG A 23 10.47 -8.73 -3.39
N SER A 24 10.65 -7.40 -3.34
CA SER A 24 10.92 -6.60 -4.54
C SER A 24 12.35 -6.81 -5.01
N GLY A 25 12.52 -7.38 -6.20
CA GLY A 25 13.82 -7.50 -6.85
C GLY A 25 14.27 -6.21 -7.56
N PRO A 26 15.52 -6.16 -8.07
CA PRO A 26 16.08 -4.99 -8.75
C PRO A 26 15.33 -4.61 -10.05
N ASN A 27 14.50 -5.50 -10.59
CA ASN A 27 13.85 -5.35 -11.90
C ASN A 27 12.46 -4.69 -11.87
N GLY A 28 12.07 -4.06 -10.75
CA GLY A 28 10.95 -3.10 -10.79
C GLY A 28 9.54 -3.67 -10.59
N ASN A 29 9.38 -4.75 -9.82
CA ASN A 29 8.08 -5.22 -9.31
C ASN A 29 7.82 -4.70 -7.89
N CYS A 30 8.18 -3.44 -7.65
CA CYS A 30 8.32 -2.89 -6.32
C CYS A 30 7.00 -2.29 -5.83
N VAL A 31 6.43 -2.87 -4.79
CA VAL A 31 5.29 -2.31 -4.05
C VAL A 31 5.80 -1.62 -2.79
N GLU A 32 5.29 -0.42 -2.52
CA GLU A 32 5.53 0.32 -1.29
C GLU A 32 4.25 0.48 -0.49
N VAL A 33 4.38 0.41 0.83
CA VAL A 33 3.27 0.60 1.78
C VAL A 33 3.66 1.63 2.84
N ALA A 34 2.69 2.41 3.31
CA ALA A 34 2.87 3.37 4.40
C ALA A 34 1.70 3.28 5.39
N LYS A 35 2.00 3.41 6.68
CA LYS A 35 0.98 3.49 7.75
C LYS A 35 0.43 4.92 7.82
N LEU A 36 -0.88 5.04 7.96
CA LEU A 36 -1.58 6.31 8.17
C LEU A 36 -1.81 6.55 9.66
N ALA A 37 -2.03 7.81 10.04
CA ALA A 37 -2.24 8.22 11.43
C ALA A 37 -3.51 7.63 12.06
N ASP A 38 -4.53 7.35 11.26
CA ASP A 38 -5.79 6.70 11.65
C ASP A 38 -5.69 5.16 11.69
N GLY A 39 -4.50 4.60 11.42
CA GLY A 39 -4.27 3.16 11.36
C GLY A 39 -4.56 2.53 10.00
N GLY A 40 -5.00 3.30 9.00
CA GLY A 40 -5.09 2.85 7.61
C GLY A 40 -3.72 2.58 6.98
N VAL A 41 -3.73 2.06 5.76
CA VAL A 41 -2.52 1.78 4.98
C VAL A 41 -2.67 2.35 3.57
N ALA A 42 -1.67 3.11 3.14
CA ALA A 42 -1.52 3.50 1.75
C ALA A 42 -0.59 2.53 1.02
N VAL A 43 -0.93 2.18 -0.22
CA VAL A 43 -0.18 1.27 -1.10
C VAL A 43 0.07 1.97 -2.43
N ARG A 44 1.30 1.94 -2.94
CA ARG A 44 1.64 2.50 -4.25
C ARG A 44 2.68 1.66 -4.99
N ASN A 45 2.77 1.89 -6.29
CA ASN A 45 3.85 1.35 -7.12
C ASN A 45 5.10 2.23 -6.98
N SER A 46 6.22 1.65 -6.55
CA SER A 46 7.44 2.42 -6.31
C SER A 46 8.07 3.00 -7.58
N ARG A 47 7.70 2.51 -8.77
CA ARG A 47 8.17 3.05 -10.06
C ARG A 47 7.39 4.30 -10.48
N PHE A 48 6.21 4.48 -9.91
CA PHE A 48 5.29 5.57 -10.24
C PHE A 48 4.86 6.25 -8.93
N THR A 49 5.83 6.84 -8.21
CA THR A 49 5.57 7.44 -6.90
C THR A 49 4.55 8.58 -6.95
N SER A 50 4.45 9.29 -8.08
CA SER A 50 3.44 10.32 -8.37
C SER A 50 2.11 9.76 -8.89
N GLY A 51 2.05 8.45 -9.17
CA GLY A 51 0.82 7.77 -9.56
C GLY A 51 -0.18 7.66 -8.40
N PRO A 52 -1.39 7.15 -8.66
CA PRO A 52 -2.41 7.00 -7.63
C PRO A 52 -1.95 6.01 -6.56
N ALA A 53 -2.16 6.38 -5.30
CA ALA A 53 -2.01 5.48 -4.16
C ALA A 53 -3.37 4.94 -3.74
N LEU A 54 -3.43 3.63 -3.48
CA LEU A 54 -4.60 3.00 -2.90
C LEU A 54 -4.58 3.19 -1.38
N VAL A 55 -5.69 3.60 -0.80
CA VAL A 55 -5.83 3.82 0.64
C VAL A 55 -6.85 2.84 1.18
N PHE A 56 -6.42 2.03 2.14
CA PHE A 56 -7.24 1.02 2.81
C PHE A 56 -7.40 1.40 4.28
N THR A 57 -8.60 1.16 4.80
CA THR A 57 -8.90 1.21 6.22
C THR A 57 -8.15 0.10 6.96
N LYS A 58 -8.03 0.26 8.28
CA LYS A 58 -7.46 -0.78 9.14
C LYS A 58 -8.20 -2.12 8.99
N ALA A 59 -9.53 -2.10 8.95
CA ALA A 59 -10.35 -3.30 8.85
C ALA A 59 -10.15 -4.05 7.52
N GLU A 60 -10.02 -3.32 6.40
CA GLU A 60 -9.75 -3.93 5.10
C GLU A 60 -8.38 -4.63 5.07
N ILE A 61 -7.36 -4.02 5.69
CA ILE A 61 -6.02 -4.63 5.78
C ILE A 61 -6.01 -5.85 6.71
N GLU A 62 -6.72 -5.78 7.84
CA GLU A 62 -6.85 -6.93 8.74
C GLU A 62 -7.55 -8.11 8.06
N ALA A 63 -8.64 -7.84 7.33
CA ALA A 63 -9.34 -8.85 6.53
C ALA A 63 -8.44 -9.43 5.43
N PHE A 64 -7.73 -8.58 4.68
CA PHE A 64 -6.82 -9.02 3.62
C PHE A 64 -5.70 -9.92 4.17
N LEU A 65 -5.08 -9.53 5.30
CA LEU A 65 -4.04 -10.35 5.92
C LEU A 65 -4.59 -11.68 6.46
N GLY A 66 -5.81 -11.69 6.99
CA GLY A 66 -6.52 -12.93 7.35
C GLY A 66 -6.61 -13.89 6.17
N GLY A 67 -7.18 -13.44 5.04
CA GLY A 67 -7.30 -14.27 3.84
C GLY A 67 -5.95 -14.72 3.27
N VAL A 68 -4.91 -13.89 3.34
CA VAL A 68 -3.53 -14.30 2.96
C VAL A 68 -3.00 -15.41 3.87
N HIS A 69 -3.26 -15.34 5.18
CA HIS A 69 -2.85 -16.38 6.13
C HIS A 69 -3.63 -17.68 5.95
N ASP A 70 -4.89 -17.59 5.57
CA ASP A 70 -5.78 -18.73 5.31
C ASP A 70 -5.58 -19.35 3.91
N GLY A 71 -4.72 -18.75 3.07
CA GLY A 71 -4.41 -19.24 1.73
C GLY A 71 -5.50 -18.94 0.69
N GLU A 72 -6.41 -18.00 0.96
CA GLU A 72 -7.56 -17.70 0.09
C GLU A 72 -7.19 -17.17 -1.30
N PHE A 73 -5.94 -16.71 -1.48
CA PHE A 73 -5.47 -16.04 -2.70
C PHE A 73 -4.31 -16.78 -3.40
N GLU A 74 -4.04 -18.03 -3.05
CA GLU A 74 -2.92 -18.79 -3.63
C GLU A 74 -3.10 -19.08 -5.13
N ASP A 75 -4.34 -19.11 -5.62
CA ASP A 75 -4.66 -19.29 -7.04
C ASP A 75 -4.26 -18.11 -7.93
N LEU A 76 -3.92 -16.96 -7.33
CA LEU A 76 -3.51 -15.75 -8.04
C LEU A 76 -2.00 -15.69 -8.35
N VAL A 77 -1.18 -16.62 -7.84
CA VAL A 77 0.29 -16.56 -7.93
C VAL A 77 0.97 -17.84 -8.44
#